data_AF-A0A6B3MY46-F1
#
_entry.id   AF-A0A6B3MY46-F1
#
_cell.length_a   1.000
_cell.length_b   1.000
_cell.length_c   1.000
_cell.angle_alpha   90.00
_cell.angle_beta   90.00
_cell.angle_gamma   90.00
#
_symmetry.space_group_name_H-M   'P 1'
#
loop_
_entity.id
_entity.type
_entity.pdbx_description
1 polymer ?
#
loop_
_entity_poly.entity_id
_entity_poly.type
_entity_poly.pdbx_seq_one_letter_code
_entity_poly.pdbx_strand_id
1 'polypeptide(L)'
;MLNSSFLILNLIQAYFREDMMQESVVYQRIIRQGLEQGLERGLEQGLEQGLEQGKRNELNLIIRQINRRLGEINPQLQNQIEELSFDQLEDLGEALLDFETEVDLTNWLNQLTDK
;
A
#
# COMPACT_ATOMS: atom_id res chain seq x y z
N MET A 1 -4.79 -20.29 -44.40
CA MET A 1 -5.80 -19.22 -44.33
C MET A 1 -5.16 -18.06 -43.59
N LEU A 2 -4.92 -16.93 -44.27
CA LEU A 2 -4.34 -15.75 -43.62
C LEU A 2 -5.37 -15.20 -42.63
N ASN A 3 -4.97 -15.11 -41.36
CA ASN A 3 -5.84 -14.71 -40.27
C ASN A 3 -6.29 -13.26 -40.49
N SER A 4 -7.59 -13.02 -40.69
CA SER A 4 -8.13 -11.71 -41.09
C SER A 4 -7.75 -10.58 -40.12
N SER A 5 -7.55 -10.88 -38.84
CA SER A 5 -7.00 -9.94 -37.85
C SER A 5 -5.61 -9.44 -38.18
N PHE A 6 -4.74 -10.29 -38.74
CA PHE A 6 -3.38 -9.92 -39.12
C PHE A 6 -3.37 -8.94 -40.31
N LEU A 7 -4.27 -9.14 -41.29
CA LEU A 7 -4.41 -8.24 -42.43
C LEU A 7 -4.95 -6.87 -42.01
N ILE A 8 -5.91 -6.82 -41.07
CA ILE A 8 -6.45 -5.58 -40.53
C ILE A 8 -5.38 -4.82 -39.74
N LEU A 9 -4.60 -5.49 -38.88
CA LEU A 9 -3.53 -4.86 -38.12
C LEU A 9 -2.47 -4.23 -39.04
N ASN A 10 -2.08 -4.96 -40.10
CA ASN A 10 -1.14 -4.45 -41.12
C ASN A 10 -1.71 -3.26 -41.90
N LEU A 11 -3.00 -3.29 -42.26
CA LEU A 11 -3.67 -2.16 -42.92
C LEU A 11 -3.72 -0.93 -42.02
N ILE A 12 -4.05 -1.10 -40.74
CA ILE A 12 -4.04 0.00 -39.76
C ILE A 12 -2.62 0.57 -39.65
N GLN A 13 -1.58 -0.25 -39.50
CA GLN A 13 -0.19 0.22 -39.42
C GLN A 13 0.29 0.92 -40.70
N ALA A 14 -0.17 0.49 -41.87
CA ALA A 14 0.20 1.09 -43.15
C ALA A 14 -0.44 2.48 -43.38
N TYR A 15 -1.68 2.69 -42.90
CA TYR A 15 -2.42 3.94 -43.08
C TYR A 15 -2.32 4.90 -41.88
N PHE A 16 -2.14 4.38 -40.66
CA PHE A 16 -1.98 5.14 -39.43
C PHE A 16 -0.54 5.02 -38.92
N ARG A 17 0.41 5.55 -39.70
CA ARG A 17 1.78 5.66 -39.20
C ARG A 17 1.83 6.67 -38.05
N GLU A 18 2.62 6.36 -37.01
CA GLU A 18 2.69 7.16 -35.77
C GLU A 18 3.04 8.64 -36.03
N ASP A 19 3.91 8.91 -37.00
CA ASP A 19 4.29 10.26 -37.46
C ASP A 19 3.08 11.08 -37.94
N MET A 20 2.12 10.47 -38.63
CA MET A 20 0.89 11.15 -39.09
C MET A 20 -0.17 11.29 -38.00
N MET A 21 -0.16 10.39 -37.01
CA MET A 21 -1.14 10.37 -35.93
C MET A 21 -0.81 11.34 -34.80
N GLN A 22 0.45 11.68 -34.60
CA GLN A 22 0.87 12.62 -33.55
C GLN A 22 0.20 14.01 -33.66
N GLU A 23 -0.19 14.43 -34.87
CA GLU A 23 -0.93 15.67 -35.11
C GLU A 23 -2.45 15.53 -34.89
N SER A 24 -2.98 14.31 -34.81
CA SER A 24 -4.40 14.06 -34.59
C SER A 24 -4.82 14.43 -33.18
N VAL A 25 -5.85 15.28 -33.06
CA VAL A 25 -6.48 15.64 -31.78
C VAL A 25 -6.99 14.40 -31.04
N VAL A 26 -7.46 13.38 -31.77
CA VAL A 26 -7.95 12.13 -31.17
C VAL A 26 -6.79 11.34 -30.57
N TYR A 27 -5.67 11.25 -31.28
CA TYR A 27 -4.47 10.56 -30.78
C TYR A 27 -3.90 11.27 -29.54
N GLN A 28 -3.75 12.59 -29.58
CA GLN A 28 -3.29 13.38 -28.43
C GLN A 28 -4.22 13.22 -27.22
N ARG A 29 -5.53 13.13 -27.44
CA ARG A 29 -6.50 12.86 -26.37
C ARG A 29 -6.31 11.47 -25.76
N ILE A 30 -6.14 10.44 -26.59
CA ILE A 30 -5.90 9.07 -26.12
C ILE A 30 -4.62 8.99 -25.29
N ILE A 31 -3.53 9.59 -25.77
CA ILE A 31 -2.25 9.61 -25.03
C ILE A 31 -2.41 10.36 -23.71
N ARG A 32 -3.07 11.53 -23.72
CA ARG A 32 -3.32 12.29 -22.49
C ARG A 32 -4.14 11.49 -21.49
N GLN A 33 -5.24 10.89 -21.91
CA GLN A 33 -6.09 10.06 -21.05
C GLN A 33 -5.33 8.84 -20.53
N GLY A 34 -4.53 8.17 -21.37
CA GLY A 34 -3.72 7.04 -20.96
C GLY A 34 -2.65 7.42 -19.93
N LEU A 35 -2.02 8.59 -20.10
CA LEU A 35 -1.05 9.11 -19.14
C LEU A 35 -1.71 9.50 -17.81
N GLU A 36 -2.84 10.20 -17.87
CA GLU A 36 -3.62 10.59 -16.68
C GLU A 36 -4.05 9.36 -15.88
N GLN A 37 -4.65 8.37 -16.55
CA GLN A 37 -5.07 7.11 -15.90
C GLN A 37 -3.89 6.30 -15.38
N GLY A 38 -2.78 6.25 -16.13
CA GLY A 38 -1.57 5.54 -15.72
C GLY A 38 -0.92 6.18 -14.50
N LEU A 39 -0.87 7.52 -14.45
CA LEU A 39 -0.34 8.27 -13.32
C LEU A 39 -1.22 8.12 -12.08
N GLU A 40 -2.54 8.24 -12.24
CA GLU A 40 -3.51 8.09 -11.15
C GLU A 40 -3.40 6.70 -10.51
N ARG A 41 -3.45 5.63 -11.32
CA ARG A 41 -3.30 4.26 -10.83
C ARG A 41 -1.93 4.01 -10.19
N GLY A 42 -0.86 4.51 -10.82
CA GLY A 42 0.50 4.34 -10.31
C GLY A 42 0.70 5.04 -8.97
N LEU A 43 0.11 6.23 -8.80
CA LEU A 43 0.17 6.98 -7.55
C LEU A 43 -0.64 6.29 -6.45
N GLU A 44 -1.87 5.85 -6.76
CA GLU A 44 -2.74 5.14 -5.82
C GLU A 44 -2.08 3.84 -5.33
N GLN A 45 -1.61 3.00 -6.25
CA GLN A 45 -0.93 1.75 -5.93
C GLN A 45 0.37 1.99 -5.14
N GLY A 46 1.16 2.98 -5.54
CA GLY A 46 2.41 3.31 -4.85
C GLY A 46 2.17 3.82 -3.44
N LEU A 47 1.12 4.62 -3.23
CA LEU A 47 0.74 5.13 -1.92
C LEU A 47 0.23 4.01 -1.01
N GLU A 48 -0.67 3.17 -1.51
CA GLU A 48 -1.21 2.02 -0.77
C GLU A 48 -0.08 1.07 -0.32
N GLN A 49 0.79 0.66 -1.25
CA GLN A 49 1.95 -0.19 -0.93
C GLN A 49 2.91 0.48 0.06
N GLY A 50 3.14 1.79 -0.09
CA GLY A 50 3.98 2.56 0.81
C GLY A 50 3.45 2.60 2.24
N LEU A 51 2.14 2.82 2.40
CA LEU A 51 1.46 2.84 3.69
C LEU A 51 1.43 1.45 4.34
N GLU A 52 1.10 0.39 3.59
CA GLU A 52 1.11 -0.99 4.10
C GLU A 52 2.51 -1.41 4.55
N GLN A 53 3.54 -1.12 3.74
CA GLN A 53 4.92 -1.43 4.08
C GLN A 53 5.40 -0.61 5.29
N GLY A 54 4.99 0.66 5.39
CA GLY A 54 5.25 1.52 6.53
C GLY A 54 4.68 0.94 7.82
N LYS A 55 3.38 0.64 7.83
CA LYS A 55 2.68 0.02 8.96
C LYS A 55 3.35 -1.29 9.39
N ARG A 56 3.69 -2.16 8.44
CA ARG A 56 4.35 -3.44 8.73
C ARG A 56 5.74 -3.25 9.34
N ASN A 57 6.51 -2.28 8.85
CA ASN A 57 7.83 -1.98 9.40
C ASN A 57 7.76 -1.46 10.83
N GLU A 58 6.79 -0.59 11.11
CA GLU A 58 6.52 -0.06 12.44
C GLU A 58 6.07 -1.14 13.42
N LEU A 59 5.09 -1.96 13.04
CA LEU A 59 4.64 -3.13 13.80
C LEU A 59 5.83 -4.03 14.19
N ASN A 60 6.70 -4.36 13.23
CA ASN A 60 7.90 -5.17 13.49
C ASN A 60 8.89 -4.48 14.44
N LEU A 61 8.98 -3.15 14.40
CA LEU A 61 9.81 -2.40 15.34
C LEU A 61 9.22 -2.46 16.74
N ILE A 62 7.93 -2.21 16.89
CA ILE A 62 7.21 -2.23 18.16
C ILE A 62 7.28 -3.62 18.80
N ILE A 63 7.00 -4.70 18.07
CA ILE A 63 7.10 -6.07 18.58
C ILE A 63 8.51 -6.38 19.10
N ARG A 64 9.56 -5.94 18.39
CA ARG A 64 10.95 -6.12 18.86
C ARG A 64 11.23 -5.29 20.13
N GLN A 65 10.69 -4.08 20.24
CA GLN A 65 10.86 -3.25 21.43
C GLN A 65 10.12 -3.85 22.63
N ILE A 66 8.89 -4.32 22.44
CA ILE A 66 8.10 -5.03 23.46
C ILE A 66 8.88 -6.25 23.95
N ASN A 67 9.33 -7.12 23.03
CA ASN A 67 10.07 -8.32 23.39
C ASN A 67 11.39 -8.02 24.13
N ARG A 68 12.03 -6.89 23.82
CA ARG A 68 13.25 -6.44 24.50
C ARG A 68 12.97 -5.89 25.90
N ARG A 69 11.84 -5.23 26.12
CA ARG A 69 11.51 -4.57 27.38
C ARG A 69 10.77 -5.48 28.36
N LEU A 70 9.76 -6.20 27.87
CA LEU A 70 8.82 -6.99 28.67
C LEU A 70 9.10 -8.49 28.59
N GLY A 71 9.97 -8.93 27.66
CA GLY A 71 10.18 -10.34 27.34
C GLY A 71 9.23 -10.82 26.23
N GLU A 72 9.36 -12.09 25.82
CA GLU A 72 8.51 -12.67 24.77
C GLU A 72 7.04 -12.62 25.18
N ILE A 73 6.23 -11.87 24.40
CA ILE A 73 4.79 -11.82 24.59
C ILE A 73 4.10 -13.04 23.98
N ASN A 74 2.95 -13.39 24.54
CA ASN A 74 2.14 -14.49 24.02
C ASN A 74 1.53 -14.16 22.63
N PRO A 75 1.17 -15.18 21.82
CA PRO A 75 0.63 -14.96 20.48
C PRO A 75 -0.69 -14.18 20.43
N GLN A 76 -1.49 -14.22 21.51
CA GLN A 76 -2.76 -13.50 21.55
C GLN A 76 -2.55 -11.99 21.62
N LEU A 77 -1.60 -11.53 22.43
CA LEU A 77 -1.20 -10.12 22.48
C LEU A 77 -0.59 -9.68 21.15
N GLN A 78 0.25 -10.52 20.55
CA GLN A 78 0.81 -10.21 19.24
C GLN A 78 -0.30 -9.97 18.20
N ASN A 79 -1.26 -10.88 18.09
CA ASN A 79 -2.38 -10.71 17.15
C ASN A 79 -3.18 -9.42 17.41
N GLN A 80 -3.40 -9.05 18.68
CA GLN A 80 -4.07 -7.79 19.00
C GLN A 80 -3.28 -6.56 18.52
N ILE A 81 -1.96 -6.59 18.63
CA ILE A 81 -1.08 -5.51 18.16
C ILE A 81 -1.07 -5.46 16.61
N GLU A 82 -1.13 -6.60 15.92
CA GLU A 82 -1.17 -6.66 14.45
C GLU A 82 -2.44 -6.01 13.87
N GLU A 83 -3.55 -6.08 14.60
CA GLU A 83 -4.84 -5.49 14.22
C GLU A 83 -4.94 -3.98 14.51
N LEU A 84 -3.97 -3.39 15.24
CA LEU A 84 -3.97 -1.96 15.52
C LEU A 84 -3.88 -1.14 14.23
N SER A 85 -4.57 0.00 14.21
CA SER A 85 -4.40 1.02 13.17
C SER A 85 -3.00 1.65 13.24
N PHE A 86 -2.61 2.39 12.21
CA PHE A 86 -1.31 3.07 12.16
C PHE A 86 -1.16 4.05 13.35
N ASP A 87 -2.15 4.92 13.57
CA ASP A 87 -2.14 5.88 14.68
C ASP A 87 -2.04 5.19 16.06
N GLN A 88 -2.71 4.05 16.24
CA GLN A 88 -2.61 3.26 17.48
C GLN A 88 -1.23 2.63 17.67
N LEU A 89 -0.53 2.27 16.59
CA LEU A 89 0.84 1.78 16.68
C LEU A 89 1.80 2.91 17.08
N GLU A 90 1.62 4.12 16.54
CA GLU A 90 2.39 5.29 16.96
C GLU A 90 2.18 5.58 18.45
N ASP A 91 0.92 5.61 18.90
CA ASP A 91 0.56 5.80 20.32
C ASP A 91 1.15 4.71 21.22
N LEU A 92 1.13 3.45 20.77
CA LEU A 92 1.74 2.34 21.49
C LEU A 92 3.26 2.50 21.60
N GLY A 93 3.91 3.01 20.55
CA GLY A 93 5.35 3.27 20.56
C GLY A 93 5.77 4.29 21.63
N GLU A 94 4.97 5.32 21.84
CA GLU A 94 5.20 6.30 22.92
C GLU A 94 4.89 5.70 24.30
N ALA A 95 3.71 5.10 24.47
CA ALA A 95 3.29 4.51 25.74
C ALA A 95 4.22 3.39 26.22
N LEU A 96 4.80 2.64 25.27
CA LEU A 96 5.75 1.57 25.55
C LEU A 96 6.99 2.05 26.33
N LEU A 97 7.33 3.34 26.30
CA LEU A 97 8.42 3.94 27.07
C LEU A 97 8.14 4.02 28.57
N ASP A 98 6.88 3.88 28.98
CA ASP A 98 6.44 3.90 30.38
C ASP A 98 6.06 2.52 30.94
N PHE A 99 5.95 1.50 30.08
CA PHE A 99 5.60 0.12 30.52
C PHE A 99 6.70 -0.58 31.31
N GLU A 100 6.36 -1.11 32.49
CA GLU A 100 7.27 -1.90 33.31
C GLU A 100 6.99 -3.41 33.18
N THR A 101 5.76 -3.79 32.84
CA THR A 101 5.29 -5.18 32.84
C THR A 101 4.34 -5.48 31.68
N GLU A 102 4.14 -6.77 31.37
CA GLU A 102 3.10 -7.22 30.40
C GLU A 102 1.67 -6.80 30.81
N VAL A 103 1.44 -6.54 32.11
CA VAL A 103 0.15 -6.06 32.62
C VAL A 103 -0.14 -4.65 32.10
N ASP A 104 0.86 -3.78 31.98
CA ASP A 104 0.70 -2.42 31.45
C ASP A 104 0.24 -2.44 29.98
N LEU A 105 0.90 -3.29 29.18
CA LEU A 105 0.53 -3.53 27.78
C LEU A 105 -0.90 -4.06 27.65
N THR A 106 -1.25 -5.06 28.48
CA THR A 106 -2.60 -5.65 28.47
C THR A 106 -3.67 -4.62 28.82
N ASN A 107 -3.42 -3.80 29.85
CA ASN A 107 -4.34 -2.73 30.24
C ASN A 107 -4.51 -1.68 29.14
N TRP A 108 -3.41 -1.30 28.48
CA TRP A 108 -3.45 -0.35 27.37
C TRP A 108 -4.28 -0.88 26.19
N LEU A 109 -4.08 -2.13 25.79
CA LEU A 109 -4.85 -2.76 24.70
C LEU A 109 -6.35 -2.87 25.04
N ASN A 110 -6.70 -3.19 26.29
CA ASN A 110 -8.10 -3.27 26.71
C ASN A 110 -8.80 -1.90 26.63
N GLN A 111 -8.11 -0.80 26.93
CA GLN A 111 -8.68 0.55 26.82
C GLN A 111 -9.06 0.94 25.38
N LEU A 112 -8.45 0.33 24.38
CA LEU A 112 -8.83 0.53 22.97
C LEU A 112 -10.07 -0.25 22.57
N THR A 113 -10.37 -1.35 23.27
CA THR A 113 -11.51 -2.23 22.98
C THR A 113 -12.79 -1.77 23.69
N ASP A 114 -12.65 -1.01 24.78
CA ASP A 114 -13.75 -0.47 25.59
C ASP A 114 -14.26 0.92 25.11
N LYS A 115 -13.81 1.40 23.94
CA LYS A 115 -14.33 2.61 23.27
C LYS A 115 -15.24 2.23 22.10
#